data_AF-A0A284RPY4-F1
#
_entry.id   AF-A0A284RPY4-F1
#
_cell.length_a   1.000
_cell.length_b   1.000
_cell.length_c   1.000
_cell.angle_alpha   90.00
_cell.angle_beta   90.00
_cell.angle_gamma   90.00
#
_symmetry.space_group_name_H-M   'P 1'
#
loop_
_entity.id
_entity.type
_entity.pdbx_description
1 polymer ?
#
loop_
_entity_poly.entity_id
_entity_poly.type
_entity_poly.pdbx_seq_one_letter_code
_entity_poly.pdbx_strand_id
1 'polypeptide(L)'
;MSSPGPQDELTSTVFGAVQAMPPSRKATFLLDTSLALIESGQYGDDVENYLEVFLKTPNLPREEVAKALLARGKARKVAGDRLLEKAHQDFQAALNLDPSNREIQHLYRRDKRIHFVDQPASQRAPSEIWDRIARHIPRYHLRTWLFVSAFHREMAVRILFRTVDLYFGDDQENVTRGLDLMDRVKEDPVFASQIKSLRIHWAYEDSDVLDLITRAFRTAIPKFKELLDFEWIGYPEMRAGVVQHVLVSQSRIESLGLIGFHFDAVGVSAFKNLRKFTLRAEDDDGYADMGEVRKVLDENEHTLKHLILGACLARNHSWDSTFQSVTIKNLTHLDLVDTRISHVVLARIAHAHNLQSLTLHGTFEEPTSASVVFASDHILEGKHTFLPHLEAFRFVLVGHGDELTLYQSVTQFLRRRTGLRKLDLGSCPWDLVLAVLPELVGLRVLGVRIANLNRMAVEALVRSIPPYMHAIGLSTIVPDKPLNDYCGFFSKFPSLSFLHLHGAGEHRPKPNLMSEKVYQMQTDIWNYSARSIALSLPSLDFVGWHGEHYAVVRNDGGVELKELPTRRRLDCGKGVDLGGEDAAWLERKDVPMDYEIPGLE
;
A
#
# COMPACT_ATOMS: atom_id res chain seq x y z
N MET A 1 58.15 -31.96 41.56
CA MET A 1 59.13 -31.87 40.45
C MET A 1 59.30 -33.27 39.89
N SER A 2 58.54 -33.58 38.85
CA SER A 2 58.57 -34.86 38.12
C SER A 2 59.52 -34.70 36.92
N SER A 3 60.53 -35.57 36.83
CA SER A 3 61.43 -35.68 35.68
C SER A 3 60.63 -36.01 34.40
N PRO A 4 60.90 -35.38 33.24
CA PRO A 4 60.27 -35.78 31.99
C PRO A 4 60.71 -37.21 31.65
N GLY A 5 59.76 -38.08 31.33
CA GLY A 5 60.04 -39.44 30.86
C GLY A 5 60.83 -39.44 29.54
N PRO A 6 61.44 -40.58 29.17
CA PRO A 6 62.24 -40.68 27.95
C PRO A 6 61.40 -40.31 26.72
N GLN A 7 61.82 -39.28 25.98
CA GLN A 7 61.21 -38.90 24.71
C GLN A 7 61.35 -40.06 23.72
N ASP A 8 60.26 -40.41 23.03
CA ASP A 8 60.29 -41.45 22.01
C ASP A 8 61.20 -41.04 20.82
N GLU A 9 61.77 -42.02 20.12
CA GLU A 9 62.74 -41.83 19.03
C GLU A 9 62.21 -40.91 17.90
N LEU A 10 60.91 -40.97 17.60
CA LEU A 10 60.25 -40.09 16.63
C LEU A 10 60.25 -38.64 17.12
N THR A 11 59.86 -38.39 18.37
CA THR A 11 59.83 -37.04 18.96
C THR A 11 61.23 -36.41 18.97
N SER A 12 62.25 -37.19 19.34
CA SER A 12 63.65 -36.75 19.33
C SER A 12 64.13 -36.40 17.91
N THR A 13 63.81 -37.26 16.93
CA THR A 13 64.17 -37.06 15.52
C THR A 13 63.48 -35.83 14.92
N VAL A 14 62.18 -35.65 15.20
CA VAL A 14 61.39 -34.49 14.76
C VAL A 14 61.94 -33.20 15.37
N PHE A 15 62.28 -33.20 16.66
CA PHE A 15 62.87 -32.03 17.32
C PHE A 15 64.21 -31.63 16.70
N GLY A 16 65.08 -32.61 16.42
CA GLY A 16 66.35 -32.38 15.71
C GLY A 16 66.14 -31.81 14.29
N ALA A 17 65.16 -32.35 13.55
CA ALA A 17 64.82 -31.85 12.21
C ALA A 17 64.28 -30.40 12.25
N VAL A 18 63.39 -30.08 13.19
CA VAL A 18 62.84 -28.72 13.37
C VAL A 18 63.95 -27.75 13.82
N GLN A 19 64.86 -28.16 14.71
CA GLN A 19 66.00 -27.32 15.11
C GLN A 19 66.88 -26.92 13.91
N ALA A 20 67.13 -27.84 12.98
CA ALA A 20 67.93 -27.60 11.79
C ALA A 20 67.25 -26.70 10.73
N MET A 21 65.94 -26.42 10.86
CA MET A 21 65.21 -25.60 9.87
C MET A 21 65.62 -24.11 9.91
N PRO A 22 65.65 -23.43 8.75
CA PRO A 22 65.77 -21.97 8.67
C PRO A 22 64.62 -21.26 9.41
N PRO A 23 64.83 -20.05 9.95
CA PRO A 23 63.80 -19.29 10.64
C PRO A 23 62.50 -19.09 9.84
N SER A 24 62.60 -18.90 8.52
CA SER A 24 61.43 -18.78 7.64
C SER A 24 60.58 -20.05 7.60
N ARG A 25 61.21 -21.24 7.53
CA ARG A 25 60.51 -22.53 7.54
C ARG A 25 59.90 -22.85 8.90
N LYS A 26 60.56 -22.44 9.99
CA LYS A 26 59.99 -22.53 11.35
C LYS A 26 58.74 -21.66 11.49
N ALA A 27 58.76 -20.45 10.93
CA ALA A 27 57.59 -19.57 10.91
C ALA A 27 56.44 -20.17 10.11
N THR A 28 56.68 -20.67 8.88
CA THR A 28 55.65 -21.36 8.09
C THR A 28 55.07 -22.56 8.84
N PHE A 29 55.92 -23.37 9.48
CA PHE A 29 55.49 -24.49 10.31
C PHE A 29 54.55 -24.07 11.46
N LEU A 30 54.87 -22.97 12.17
CA LEU A 30 54.00 -22.42 13.21
C LEU A 30 52.66 -21.95 12.65
N LEU A 31 52.66 -21.29 11.49
CA LEU A 31 51.43 -20.82 10.85
C LEU A 31 50.53 -21.99 10.42
N ASP A 32 51.08 -22.98 9.71
CA ASP A 32 50.32 -24.13 9.23
C ASP A 32 49.76 -24.96 10.39
N THR A 33 50.56 -25.17 11.44
CA THR A 33 50.11 -25.86 12.66
C THR A 33 48.98 -25.09 13.35
N SER A 34 49.10 -23.76 13.45
CA SER A 34 48.07 -22.92 14.06
C SER A 34 46.75 -22.95 13.28
N LEU A 35 46.82 -22.91 11.95
CA LEU A 35 45.64 -23.00 11.09
C LEU A 35 44.94 -24.35 11.24
N ALA A 36 45.68 -25.45 11.22
CA ALA A 36 45.13 -26.79 11.39
C ALA A 36 44.44 -26.96 12.76
N LEU A 37 45.04 -26.43 13.84
CA LEU A 37 44.45 -26.46 15.18
C LEU A 37 43.21 -25.56 15.30
N ILE A 38 43.15 -24.43 14.59
CA ILE A 38 41.94 -23.60 14.54
C ILE A 38 40.82 -24.33 13.77
N GLU A 39 41.14 -24.95 12.63
CA GLU A 39 40.18 -25.71 11.82
C GLU A 39 39.63 -26.94 12.56
N SER A 40 40.44 -27.60 13.38
CA SER A 40 40.01 -28.69 14.26
C SER A 40 39.26 -28.22 15.51
N GLY A 41 39.10 -26.91 15.70
CA GLY A 41 38.40 -26.32 16.84
C GLY A 41 39.19 -26.32 18.16
N GLN A 42 40.51 -26.58 18.10
CA GLN A 42 41.44 -26.66 19.23
C GLN A 42 42.18 -25.35 19.50
N TYR A 43 41.53 -24.21 19.23
CA TYR A 43 42.11 -22.91 19.56
C TYR A 43 42.19 -22.69 21.08
N GLY A 44 43.38 -22.32 21.57
CA GLY A 44 43.70 -22.09 22.99
C GLY A 44 45.03 -21.36 23.15
N ASP A 45 45.56 -21.30 24.38
CA ASP A 45 46.75 -20.52 24.74
C ASP A 45 48.00 -20.90 23.92
N ASP A 46 48.18 -22.18 23.64
CA ASP A 46 49.32 -22.67 22.83
C ASP A 46 49.27 -22.14 21.40
N VAL A 47 48.09 -22.17 20.77
CA VAL A 47 47.88 -21.64 19.40
C VAL A 47 48.07 -20.14 19.36
N GLU A 48 47.61 -19.44 20.41
CA GLU A 48 47.80 -18.00 20.55
C GLU A 48 49.28 -17.63 20.63
N ASN A 49 50.04 -18.39 21.41
CA ASN A 49 51.49 -18.23 21.51
C ASN A 49 52.19 -18.53 20.17
N TYR A 50 51.80 -19.58 19.45
CA TYR A 50 52.36 -19.88 18.12
C TYR A 50 52.15 -18.74 17.13
N LEU A 51 50.94 -18.18 17.07
CA LEU A 51 50.62 -17.04 16.20
C LEU A 51 51.31 -15.75 16.65
N GLU A 52 51.50 -15.54 17.95
CA GLU A 52 52.25 -14.40 18.46
C GLU A 52 53.73 -14.46 18.08
N VAL A 53 54.37 -15.62 18.25
CA VAL A 53 55.76 -15.85 17.85
C VAL A 53 55.92 -15.71 16.33
N PHE A 54 54.98 -16.26 15.55
CA PHE A 54 54.93 -16.06 14.10
C PHE A 54 54.92 -14.57 13.75
N LEU A 55 53.97 -13.80 14.28
CA LEU A 55 53.81 -12.37 13.94
C LEU A 55 54.98 -11.48 14.40
N LYS A 56 55.77 -11.91 15.39
CA LYS A 56 57.00 -11.24 15.83
C LYS A 56 58.22 -11.57 14.98
N THR A 57 58.14 -12.56 14.09
CA THR A 57 59.26 -12.97 13.24
C THR A 57 59.49 -11.93 12.13
N PRO A 58 60.73 -11.40 11.97
CA PRO A 58 61.01 -10.38 10.96
C PRO A 58 60.99 -10.95 9.53
N ASN A 59 60.74 -10.10 8.54
CA ASN A 59 60.81 -10.40 7.10
C ASN A 59 59.82 -11.46 6.59
N LEU A 60 58.63 -11.54 7.19
CA LEU A 60 57.55 -12.41 6.71
C LEU A 60 56.83 -11.84 5.47
N PRO A 61 56.31 -12.71 4.57
CA PRO A 61 55.44 -12.27 3.48
C PRO A 61 54.17 -11.59 4.01
N ARG A 62 53.77 -10.46 3.40
CA ARG A 62 52.57 -9.70 3.81
C ARG A 62 51.29 -10.54 3.77
N GLU A 63 51.19 -11.45 2.80
CA GLU A 63 50.04 -12.35 2.64
C GLU A 63 49.91 -13.32 3.81
N GLU A 64 51.02 -13.91 4.28
CA GLU A 64 51.01 -14.84 5.41
C GLU A 64 50.70 -14.12 6.73
N VAL A 65 51.21 -12.89 6.91
CA VAL A 65 50.87 -12.03 8.05
C VAL A 65 49.38 -11.71 8.07
N ALA A 66 48.80 -11.34 6.92
CA ALA A 66 47.37 -11.07 6.79
C ALA A 66 46.53 -12.33 7.09
N LYS A 67 46.95 -13.50 6.56
CA LYS A 67 46.30 -14.78 6.81
C LYS A 67 46.32 -15.15 8.30
N ALA A 68 47.47 -14.99 8.96
CA ALA A 68 47.63 -15.25 10.39
C ALA A 68 46.75 -14.33 11.24
N LEU A 69 46.74 -13.02 10.96
CA LEU A 69 45.90 -12.05 11.68
C LEU A 69 44.40 -12.34 11.50
N LEU A 70 43.97 -12.69 10.28
CA LEU A 70 42.58 -13.01 9.99
C LEU A 70 42.15 -14.30 10.71
N ALA A 71 42.96 -15.35 10.65
CA ALA A 71 42.69 -16.61 11.33
C ALA A 71 42.63 -16.42 12.86
N ARG A 72 43.61 -15.71 13.43
CA ARG A 72 43.65 -15.34 14.85
C ARG A 72 42.43 -14.53 15.27
N GLY A 73 42.05 -13.52 14.48
CA GLY A 73 40.88 -12.68 14.74
C GLY A 73 39.57 -13.49 14.74
N LYS A 74 39.38 -14.37 13.76
CA LYS A 74 38.21 -15.28 13.69
C LYS A 74 38.17 -16.24 14.87
N ALA A 75 39.30 -16.87 15.20
CA ALA A 75 39.38 -17.82 16.31
C ALA A 75 39.10 -17.17 17.67
N ARG A 76 39.66 -15.98 17.92
CA ARG A 76 39.35 -15.15 19.11
C ARG A 76 37.88 -14.80 19.21
N LYS A 77 37.24 -14.42 18.10
CA LYS A 77 35.81 -14.12 18.07
C LYS A 77 34.98 -15.33 18.50
N VAL A 78 35.22 -16.50 17.88
CA VAL A 78 34.50 -17.74 18.20
C VAL A 78 34.72 -18.16 19.67
N ALA A 79 35.96 -18.06 20.17
CA ALA A 79 36.26 -18.35 21.57
C ALA A 79 35.57 -17.36 22.53
N GLY A 80 35.54 -16.08 22.18
CA GLY A 80 34.82 -15.04 22.91
C GLY A 80 33.32 -15.30 22.95
N ASP A 81 32.71 -15.67 21.82
CA ASP A 81 31.27 -15.99 21.74
C ASP A 81 30.93 -17.18 22.66
N ARG A 82 31.76 -18.23 22.68
CA ARG A 82 31.58 -19.38 23.60
C ARG A 82 31.72 -18.97 25.08
N LEU A 83 32.64 -18.07 25.40
CA LEU A 83 32.79 -17.56 26.76
C LEU A 83 31.60 -16.71 27.19
N LEU A 84 31.07 -15.89 26.29
CA LEU A 84 29.84 -15.12 26.53
C LEU A 84 28.64 -16.03 26.77
N GLU A 85 28.51 -17.12 25.99
CA GLU A 85 27.45 -18.10 26.19
C GLU A 85 27.55 -18.78 27.57
N LYS A 86 28.75 -19.19 27.99
CA LYS A 86 28.99 -19.73 29.33
C LYS A 86 28.69 -18.72 30.43
N ALA A 87 29.13 -17.48 30.28
CA ALA A 87 28.80 -16.41 31.22
C ALA A 87 27.29 -16.19 31.32
N HIS A 88 26.56 -16.29 30.20
CA HIS A 88 25.10 -16.21 30.19
C HIS A 88 24.45 -17.38 30.94
N GLN A 89 24.97 -18.60 30.77
CA GLN A 89 24.52 -19.78 31.53
C GLN A 89 24.77 -19.59 33.04
N ASP A 90 25.92 -19.06 33.43
CA ASP A 90 26.24 -18.76 34.84
C ASP A 90 25.29 -17.69 35.42
N PHE A 91 24.97 -16.64 34.65
CA PHE A 91 24.00 -15.62 35.07
C PHE A 91 22.58 -16.18 35.19
N GLN A 92 22.15 -17.06 34.28
CA GLN A 92 20.86 -17.74 34.38
C GLN A 92 20.81 -18.67 35.61
N ALA A 93 21.87 -19.44 35.85
CA ALA A 93 21.98 -20.30 37.03
C ALA A 93 21.90 -19.48 38.32
N ALA A 94 22.57 -18.33 38.38
CA ALA A 94 22.51 -17.42 39.52
C ALA A 94 21.11 -16.78 39.71
N LEU A 95 20.40 -16.41 38.63
CA LEU A 95 19.02 -15.91 38.70
C LEU A 95 18.02 -16.97 39.19
N ASN A 96 18.23 -18.24 38.83
CA ASN A 96 17.40 -19.34 39.33
C ASN A 96 17.55 -19.53 40.85
N LEU A 97 18.74 -19.21 41.40
CA LEU A 97 19.03 -19.28 42.83
C LEU A 97 18.55 -18.05 43.59
N ASP A 98 18.74 -16.84 43.02
CA ASP A 98 18.25 -15.58 43.58
C ASP A 98 17.60 -14.70 42.49
N PRO A 99 16.28 -14.82 42.31
CA PRO A 99 15.53 -14.01 41.35
C PRO A 99 15.53 -12.50 41.66
N SER A 100 15.88 -12.11 42.89
CA SER A 100 15.86 -10.72 43.35
C SER A 100 17.19 -9.98 43.20
N ASN A 101 18.23 -10.67 42.69
CA ASN A 101 19.58 -10.12 42.56
C ASN A 101 19.61 -8.91 41.60
N ARG A 102 19.78 -7.72 42.19
CA ARG A 102 19.74 -6.45 41.47
C ARG A 102 20.89 -6.27 40.48
N GLU A 103 22.06 -6.86 40.72
CA GLU A 103 23.21 -6.76 39.82
C GLU A 103 22.97 -7.52 38.51
N ILE A 104 22.46 -8.75 38.59
CA ILE A 104 22.18 -9.57 37.40
C ILE A 104 21.02 -8.98 36.60
N GLN A 105 19.98 -8.48 37.28
CA GLN A 105 18.89 -7.75 36.61
C GLN A 105 19.41 -6.50 35.87
N HIS A 106 20.42 -5.82 36.41
CA HIS A 106 21.01 -4.64 35.77
C HIS A 106 21.89 -5.01 34.56
N LEU A 107 22.53 -6.19 34.56
CA LEU A 107 23.29 -6.72 33.43
C LEU A 107 22.36 -7.10 32.26
N TYR A 108 21.25 -7.80 32.51
CA TYR A 108 20.23 -8.08 31.48
C TYR A 108 19.54 -6.81 30.95
N ARG A 109 19.38 -5.77 31.77
CA ARG A 109 18.88 -4.46 31.31
C ARG A 109 19.89 -3.73 30.43
N ARG A 110 21.20 -3.93 30.61
CA ARG A 110 22.25 -3.32 29.78
C ARG A 110 22.36 -3.95 28.38
N ASP A 111 21.89 -5.17 28.17
CA ASP A 111 21.74 -5.73 26.81
C ASP A 111 20.65 -5.03 25.98
N LYS A 112 19.75 -4.28 26.63
CA LYS A 112 18.90 -3.28 25.95
C LYS A 112 19.66 -1.97 25.72
N ARG A 113 20.91 -2.04 25.26
CA ARG A 113 21.60 -0.85 24.76
C ARG A 113 20.79 -0.33 23.59
N ILE A 114 20.20 0.86 23.77
CA ILE A 114 19.72 1.68 22.66
C ILE A 114 20.84 1.69 21.63
N HIS A 115 20.59 1.06 20.49
CA HIS A 115 21.55 0.88 19.42
C HIS A 115 22.02 2.26 18.94
N PHE A 116 23.31 2.53 19.07
CA PHE A 116 23.91 3.84 18.78
C PHE A 116 24.08 4.07 17.27
N VAL A 117 24.34 5.33 16.89
CA VAL A 117 24.51 5.83 15.50
C VAL A 117 25.52 5.02 14.68
N ASP A 118 26.46 4.34 15.33
CA ASP A 118 27.54 3.61 14.68
C ASP A 118 27.11 2.24 14.12
N GLN A 119 25.92 1.74 14.49
CA GLN A 119 25.38 0.49 13.96
C GLN A 119 24.57 0.73 12.67
N PRO A 120 24.43 -0.28 11.79
CA PRO A 120 23.54 -0.19 10.63
C PRO A 120 22.11 0.19 11.05
N ALA A 121 21.45 1.07 10.29
CA ALA A 121 20.10 1.55 10.61
C ALA A 121 19.13 0.41 10.95
N SER A 122 19.19 -0.69 10.20
CA SER A 122 18.38 -1.90 10.43
C SER A 122 18.49 -2.51 11.83
N GLN A 123 19.59 -2.26 12.55
CA GLN A 123 19.79 -2.73 13.92
C GLN A 123 19.40 -1.67 14.96
N ARG A 124 19.12 -0.43 14.56
CA ARG A 124 18.87 0.68 15.49
C ARG A 124 17.51 0.62 16.19
N ALA A 125 16.58 -0.16 15.63
CA ALA A 125 15.24 -0.35 16.17
C ALA A 125 14.82 -1.82 16.00
N PRO A 126 13.92 -2.34 16.85
CA PRO A 126 13.32 -3.66 16.67
C PRO A 126 12.64 -3.82 15.31
N SER A 127 12.54 -5.05 14.82
CA SER A 127 11.95 -5.35 13.50
C SER A 127 10.48 -4.94 13.41
N GLU A 128 9.75 -4.95 14.52
CA GLU A 128 8.35 -4.48 14.59
C GLU A 128 8.24 -2.97 14.35
N ILE A 129 9.22 -2.20 14.79
CA ILE A 129 9.27 -0.75 14.53
C ILE A 129 9.60 -0.50 13.07
N TRP A 130 10.56 -1.22 12.51
CA TRP A 130 10.85 -1.16 11.08
C TRP A 130 9.64 -1.57 10.23
N ASP A 131 8.85 -2.56 10.67
CA ASP A 131 7.67 -3.02 9.93
C ASP A 131 6.60 -1.94 9.95
N ARG A 132 6.44 -1.27 11.10
CA ARG A 132 5.57 -0.10 11.21
C ARG A 132 6.04 1.04 10.33
N ILE A 133 7.34 1.36 10.29
CA ILE A 133 7.89 2.38 9.39
C ILE A 133 7.58 2.02 7.94
N ALA A 134 7.90 0.79 7.51
CA ALA A 134 7.69 0.33 6.15
C ALA A 134 6.22 0.43 5.70
N ARG A 135 5.25 0.18 6.59
CA ARG A 135 3.81 0.33 6.31
C ARG A 135 3.35 1.78 6.12
N HIS A 136 4.10 2.76 6.61
CA HIS A 136 3.80 4.18 6.42
C HIS A 136 4.58 4.79 5.25
N ILE A 137 5.43 4.01 4.58
CA ILE A 137 6.12 4.44 3.37
C ILE A 137 5.25 4.06 2.17
N PRO A 138 4.94 5.01 1.26
CA PRO A 138 4.26 4.68 0.02
C PRO A 138 4.94 3.54 -0.74
N ARG A 139 4.19 2.59 -1.31
CA ARG A 139 4.81 1.39 -1.91
C ARG A 139 5.75 1.75 -3.05
N TYR A 140 5.47 2.85 -3.76
CA TYR A 140 6.38 3.40 -4.76
C TYR A 140 7.79 3.61 -4.19
N HIS A 141 7.91 4.31 -3.05
CA HIS A 141 9.19 4.58 -2.39
C HIS A 141 9.72 3.34 -1.67
N LEU A 142 8.85 2.49 -1.12
CA LEU A 142 9.25 1.25 -0.44
C LEU A 142 9.96 0.27 -1.38
N ARG A 143 9.73 0.32 -2.70
CA ARG A 143 10.49 -0.49 -3.68
C ARG A 143 11.99 -0.29 -3.60
N THR A 144 12.46 0.90 -3.23
CA THR A 144 13.90 1.17 -3.08
C THR A 144 14.56 0.27 -2.01
N TRP A 145 13.80 -0.14 -0.99
CA TRP A 145 14.27 -1.02 0.09
C TRP A 145 14.68 -2.42 -0.40
N LEU A 146 14.18 -2.85 -1.56
CA LEU A 146 14.60 -4.11 -2.19
C LEU A 146 16.11 -4.14 -2.48
N PHE A 147 16.73 -2.97 -2.66
CA PHE A 147 18.12 -2.82 -3.04
C PHE A 147 19.03 -2.33 -1.91
N VAL A 148 18.49 -2.00 -0.73
CA VAL A 148 19.25 -1.46 0.40
C VAL A 148 20.04 -2.55 1.13
N SER A 149 19.36 -3.57 1.64
CA SER A 149 19.98 -4.72 2.30
C SER A 149 19.05 -5.93 2.33
N ALA A 150 19.55 -7.10 2.74
CA ALA A 150 18.71 -8.30 2.89
C ALA A 150 17.55 -8.07 3.88
N PHE A 151 17.80 -7.39 5.00
CA PHE A 151 16.79 -7.04 6.00
C PHE A 151 15.66 -6.18 5.41
N HIS A 152 16.00 -5.05 4.77
CA HIS A 152 14.98 -4.16 4.20
C HIS A 152 14.22 -4.82 3.05
N ARG A 153 14.92 -5.65 2.26
CA ARG A 153 14.32 -6.42 1.17
C ARG A 153 13.28 -7.41 1.69
N GLU A 154 13.59 -8.16 2.75
CA GLU A 154 12.64 -9.10 3.35
C GLU A 154 11.36 -8.38 3.78
N MET A 155 11.48 -7.23 4.44
CA MET A 155 10.33 -6.43 4.88
C MET A 155 9.54 -5.85 3.71
N ALA A 156 10.23 -5.27 2.73
CA ALA A 156 9.63 -4.69 1.54
C ALA A 156 8.88 -5.75 0.73
N VAL A 157 9.45 -6.94 0.53
CA VAL A 157 8.81 -8.04 -0.20
C VAL A 157 7.47 -8.41 0.45
N ARG A 158 7.41 -8.58 1.78
CA ARG A 158 6.15 -8.91 2.48
C ARG A 158 5.04 -7.87 2.29
N ILE A 159 5.39 -6.58 2.24
CA ILE A 159 4.41 -5.49 2.10
C ILE A 159 4.04 -5.29 0.62
N LEU A 160 5.04 -5.29 -0.27
CA LEU A 160 4.88 -5.05 -1.70
C LEU A 160 4.13 -6.16 -2.41
N PHE A 161 4.24 -7.41 -1.96
CA PHE A 161 3.53 -8.55 -2.55
C PHE A 161 2.28 -8.97 -1.76
N ARG A 162 1.89 -8.21 -0.71
CA ARG A 162 0.62 -8.45 0.00
C ARG A 162 -0.59 -8.35 -0.93
N THR A 163 -0.56 -7.39 -1.85
CA THR A 163 -1.54 -7.21 -2.92
C THR A 163 -0.83 -7.38 -4.25
N VAL A 164 -1.33 -8.30 -5.07
CA VAL A 164 -0.81 -8.60 -6.40
C VAL A 164 -1.90 -8.28 -7.43
N ASP A 165 -1.55 -7.41 -8.38
CA ASP A 165 -2.36 -7.13 -9.56
C ASP A 165 -1.73 -7.82 -10.77
N LEU A 166 -2.49 -8.68 -11.43
CA LEU A 166 -2.12 -9.35 -12.67
C LEU A 166 -2.93 -8.75 -13.81
N TYR A 167 -2.24 -8.29 -14.85
CA TYR A 167 -2.86 -7.71 -16.03
C TYR A 167 -2.75 -8.69 -17.18
N PHE A 168 -3.88 -9.07 -17.76
CA PHE A 168 -3.95 -9.92 -18.93
C PHE A 168 -4.63 -9.14 -20.06
N GLY A 169 -3.97 -9.12 -21.21
CA GLY A 169 -4.56 -8.60 -22.43
C GLY A 169 -4.07 -7.24 -22.93
N ASP A 170 -3.00 -6.71 -22.35
CA ASP A 170 -2.39 -5.45 -22.82
C ASP A 170 -1.12 -5.67 -23.66
N ASP A 171 -0.28 -6.63 -23.25
CA ASP A 171 0.95 -7.01 -23.94
C ASP A 171 1.33 -8.47 -23.59
N GLN A 172 2.24 -9.06 -24.38
CA GLN A 172 2.73 -10.41 -24.16
C GLN A 172 3.60 -10.52 -22.88
N GLU A 173 4.23 -9.44 -22.44
CA GLU A 173 5.09 -9.41 -21.26
C GLU A 173 4.29 -9.61 -19.96
N ASN A 174 3.10 -9.02 -19.85
CA ASN A 174 2.22 -9.16 -18.70
C ASN A 174 1.63 -10.58 -18.62
N VAL A 175 1.37 -11.22 -19.77
CA VAL A 175 1.00 -12.64 -19.82
C VAL A 175 2.12 -13.51 -19.27
N THR A 176 3.37 -13.30 -19.74
CA THR A 176 4.54 -14.04 -19.22
C THR A 176 4.73 -13.81 -17.73
N ARG A 177 4.68 -12.55 -17.25
CA ARG A 177 4.80 -12.23 -15.83
C ARG A 177 3.71 -12.87 -14.97
N GLY A 178 2.47 -12.92 -15.48
CA GLY A 178 1.36 -13.57 -14.81
C GLY A 178 1.57 -15.08 -14.66
N LEU A 179 2.04 -15.74 -15.72
CA LEU A 179 2.39 -17.16 -15.70
C LEU A 179 3.57 -17.44 -14.75
N ASP A 180 4.64 -16.64 -14.83
CA ASP A 180 5.81 -16.76 -13.95
C ASP A 180 5.41 -16.60 -12.47
N LEU A 181 4.47 -15.68 -12.16
CA LEU A 181 3.96 -15.51 -10.81
C LEU A 181 3.15 -16.72 -10.35
N MET A 182 2.31 -17.28 -11.22
CA MET A 182 1.55 -18.50 -10.92
C MET A 182 2.48 -19.70 -10.70
N ASP A 183 3.55 -19.84 -11.48
CA ASP A 183 4.57 -20.86 -11.32
C ASP A 183 5.32 -20.69 -10.01
N ARG A 184 5.78 -19.46 -9.72
CA ARG A 184 6.45 -19.15 -8.45
C ARG A 184 5.57 -19.45 -7.24
N VAL A 185 4.27 -19.14 -7.27
CA VAL A 185 3.35 -19.43 -6.17
C VAL A 185 3.18 -20.94 -5.95
N LYS A 186 3.30 -21.75 -7.00
CA LYS A 186 3.28 -23.22 -6.86
C LYS A 186 4.57 -23.76 -6.26
N GLU A 187 5.72 -23.14 -6.57
CA GLU A 187 7.05 -23.60 -6.15
C GLU A 187 7.51 -23.07 -4.79
N ASP A 188 7.07 -21.86 -4.41
CA ASP A 188 7.50 -21.15 -3.20
C ASP A 188 6.30 -20.89 -2.26
N PRO A 189 6.04 -21.80 -1.30
CA PRO A 189 4.96 -21.64 -0.32
C PRO A 189 5.14 -20.41 0.59
N VAL A 190 6.38 -19.97 0.82
CA VAL A 190 6.66 -18.81 1.67
C VAL A 190 6.21 -17.55 0.95
N PHE A 191 6.57 -17.39 -0.33
CA PHE A 191 6.06 -16.31 -1.16
C PHE A 191 4.54 -16.36 -1.31
N ALA A 192 3.97 -17.54 -1.57
CA ALA A 192 2.53 -17.72 -1.70
C ALA A 192 1.76 -17.26 -0.44
N SER A 193 2.31 -17.51 0.76
CA SER A 193 1.70 -17.09 2.03
C SER A 193 1.73 -15.58 2.29
N GLN A 194 2.53 -14.83 1.54
CA GLN A 194 2.61 -13.37 1.67
C GLN A 194 1.48 -12.66 0.91
N ILE A 195 0.94 -13.31 -0.13
CA ILE A 195 -0.11 -12.74 -0.98
C ILE A 195 -1.45 -12.94 -0.28
N LYS A 196 -2.09 -11.82 0.09
CA LYS A 196 -3.39 -11.79 0.76
C LYS A 196 -4.50 -11.24 -0.10
N SER A 197 -4.15 -10.45 -1.11
CA SER A 197 -5.07 -9.86 -2.07
C SER A 197 -4.58 -10.13 -3.48
N LEU A 198 -5.45 -10.71 -4.31
CA LEU A 198 -5.18 -11.01 -5.72
C LEU A 198 -6.23 -10.32 -6.59
N ARG A 199 -5.76 -9.53 -7.55
CA ARG A 199 -6.59 -8.82 -8.51
C ARG A 199 -6.21 -9.27 -9.91
N ILE A 200 -7.19 -9.75 -10.66
CA ILE A 200 -7.02 -10.17 -12.04
C ILE A 200 -7.71 -9.13 -12.90
N HIS A 201 -6.93 -8.46 -13.74
CA HIS A 201 -7.41 -7.51 -14.75
C HIS A 201 -7.37 -8.18 -16.11
N TRP A 202 -8.46 -8.09 -16.85
CA TRP A 202 -8.64 -8.80 -18.11
C TRP A 202 -9.26 -7.88 -19.17
N ALA A 203 -8.63 -7.80 -20.35
CA ALA A 203 -9.02 -6.84 -21.39
C ALA A 203 -9.33 -7.43 -22.78
N TYR A 204 -9.41 -8.76 -22.95
CA TYR A 204 -9.67 -9.39 -24.26
C TYR A 204 -10.93 -10.24 -24.29
N GLU A 205 -11.77 -10.02 -25.30
CA GLU A 205 -13.10 -10.65 -25.43
C GLU A 205 -13.08 -12.18 -25.49
N ASP A 206 -12.14 -12.80 -26.20
CA ASP A 206 -11.91 -14.25 -26.13
C ASP A 206 -10.62 -14.59 -26.89
N SER A 207 -9.75 -15.38 -26.25
CA SER A 207 -8.52 -15.86 -26.89
C SER A 207 -8.07 -17.18 -26.26
N ASP A 208 -7.30 -17.99 -26.98
CA ASP A 208 -6.61 -19.18 -26.42
C ASP A 208 -5.81 -18.85 -25.14
N VAL A 209 -5.44 -17.58 -24.95
CA VAL A 209 -4.78 -17.05 -23.76
C VAL A 209 -5.71 -17.12 -22.55
N LEU A 210 -7.02 -16.86 -22.69
CA LEU A 210 -7.98 -17.00 -21.58
C LEU A 210 -8.04 -18.43 -21.07
N ASP A 211 -8.09 -19.41 -21.96
CA ASP A 211 -8.09 -20.82 -21.59
C ASP A 211 -6.76 -21.25 -20.96
N LEU A 212 -5.64 -20.74 -21.48
CA LEU A 212 -4.32 -20.95 -20.88
C LEU A 212 -4.25 -20.40 -19.45
N ILE A 213 -4.59 -19.12 -19.27
CA ILE A 213 -4.56 -18.44 -17.97
C ILE A 213 -5.57 -19.04 -17.01
N THR A 214 -6.78 -19.37 -17.46
CA THR A 214 -7.79 -20.02 -16.62
C THR A 214 -7.31 -21.39 -16.14
N ARG A 215 -6.65 -22.19 -17.00
CA ARG A 215 -6.05 -23.46 -16.58
C ARG A 215 -4.92 -23.25 -15.58
N ALA A 216 -4.00 -22.33 -15.86
CA ALA A 216 -2.91 -22.01 -14.94
C ALA A 216 -3.44 -21.53 -13.58
N PHE A 217 -4.43 -20.62 -13.60
CA PHE A 217 -5.11 -20.10 -12.42
C PHE A 217 -5.77 -21.21 -11.60
N ARG A 218 -6.52 -22.13 -12.22
CA ARG A 218 -7.14 -23.27 -11.50
C ARG A 218 -6.11 -24.14 -10.76
N THR A 219 -4.90 -24.27 -11.29
CA THR A 219 -3.82 -25.03 -10.62
C THR A 219 -3.09 -24.23 -9.55
N ALA A 220 -3.00 -22.91 -9.71
CA ALA A 220 -2.29 -22.02 -8.79
C ALA A 220 -3.16 -21.56 -7.61
N ILE A 221 -4.47 -21.34 -7.82
CA ILE A 221 -5.39 -20.78 -6.83
C ILE A 221 -5.35 -21.53 -5.48
N PRO A 222 -5.27 -22.88 -5.39
CA PRO A 222 -5.23 -23.55 -4.09
C PRO A 222 -3.93 -23.32 -3.30
N LYS A 223 -2.89 -22.76 -3.94
CA LYS A 223 -1.59 -22.50 -3.32
C LYS A 223 -1.53 -21.16 -2.59
N PHE A 224 -2.42 -20.23 -2.89
CA PHE A 224 -2.57 -18.97 -2.15
C PHE A 224 -3.25 -19.20 -0.80
N LYS A 225 -2.58 -19.86 0.15
CA LYS A 225 -3.18 -20.33 1.41
C LYS A 225 -3.72 -19.22 2.33
N GLU A 226 -3.19 -18.02 2.18
CA GLU A 226 -3.52 -16.84 3.00
C GLU A 226 -4.29 -15.78 2.20
N LEU A 227 -4.92 -16.18 1.08
CA LEU A 227 -5.75 -15.29 0.27
C LEU A 227 -7.04 -14.93 1.02
N LEU A 228 -7.28 -13.64 1.17
CA LEU A 228 -8.45 -13.07 1.83
C LEU A 228 -9.28 -12.22 0.86
N ASP A 229 -8.62 -11.53 -0.07
CA ASP A 229 -9.27 -10.64 -1.02
C ASP A 229 -9.05 -11.11 -2.46
N PHE A 230 -10.12 -11.26 -3.22
CA PHE A 230 -10.08 -11.63 -4.62
C PHE A 230 -10.94 -10.68 -5.46
N GLU A 231 -10.36 -10.09 -6.51
CA GLU A 231 -11.11 -9.25 -7.44
C GLU A 231 -10.85 -9.71 -8.89
N TRP A 232 -11.93 -9.88 -9.65
CA TRP A 232 -11.91 -10.11 -11.09
C TRP A 232 -12.43 -8.86 -11.79
N ILE A 233 -11.63 -8.32 -12.70
CA ILE A 233 -11.82 -6.99 -13.28
C ILE A 233 -11.70 -7.10 -14.79
N GLY A 234 -12.77 -6.77 -15.51
CA GLY A 234 -12.84 -6.69 -16.97
C GLY A 234 -13.58 -7.85 -17.63
N TYR A 235 -13.35 -8.06 -18.93
CA TYR A 235 -14.20 -8.89 -19.79
C TYR A 235 -13.42 -9.93 -20.64
N PRO A 236 -13.76 -11.23 -20.57
CA PRO A 236 -15.00 -11.75 -19.99
C PRO A 236 -15.02 -11.78 -18.46
N GLU A 237 -16.22 -11.69 -17.91
CA GLU A 237 -16.47 -11.74 -16.48
C GLU A 237 -16.10 -13.09 -15.87
N MET A 238 -16.04 -13.12 -14.54
CA MET A 238 -15.81 -14.33 -13.78
C MET A 238 -16.99 -15.31 -13.91
N ARG A 239 -16.91 -16.21 -14.88
CA ARG A 239 -17.95 -17.23 -15.12
C ARG A 239 -18.12 -18.17 -13.91
N ALA A 240 -19.32 -18.73 -13.75
CA ALA A 240 -19.70 -19.66 -12.67
C ALA A 240 -18.70 -20.81 -12.40
N GLY A 241 -18.04 -21.34 -13.44
CA GLY A 241 -17.01 -22.36 -13.27
C GLY A 241 -15.79 -21.87 -12.48
N VAL A 242 -15.35 -20.63 -12.71
CA VAL A 242 -14.25 -20.01 -11.93
C VAL A 242 -14.73 -19.71 -10.52
N VAL A 243 -15.97 -19.23 -10.35
CA VAL A 243 -16.60 -19.00 -9.02
C VAL A 243 -16.54 -20.26 -8.17
N GLN A 244 -17.01 -21.38 -8.72
CA GLN A 244 -17.00 -22.66 -8.01
C GLN A 244 -15.58 -23.11 -7.66
N HIS A 245 -14.61 -22.92 -8.56
CA HIS A 245 -13.22 -23.26 -8.29
C HIS A 245 -12.60 -22.41 -7.18
N VAL A 246 -12.86 -21.11 -7.17
CA VAL A 246 -12.40 -20.20 -6.10
C VAL A 246 -13.06 -20.59 -4.78
N LEU A 247 -14.38 -20.79 -4.76
CA LEU A 247 -15.12 -21.20 -3.57
C LEU A 247 -14.58 -22.48 -2.93
N VAL A 248 -14.30 -23.50 -3.75
CA VAL A 248 -13.76 -24.80 -3.27
C VAL A 248 -12.31 -24.65 -2.81
N SER A 249 -11.51 -23.84 -3.50
CA SER A 249 -10.08 -23.71 -3.22
C SER A 249 -9.79 -22.76 -2.05
N GLN A 250 -10.67 -21.80 -1.79
CA GLN A 250 -10.43 -20.65 -0.93
C GLN A 250 -11.63 -20.37 -0.01
N SER A 251 -11.75 -21.15 1.05
CA SER A 251 -12.83 -21.00 2.05
C SER A 251 -12.67 -19.79 2.98
N ARG A 252 -11.52 -19.10 2.93
CA ARG A 252 -11.16 -17.97 3.80
C ARG A 252 -11.37 -16.60 3.17
N ILE A 253 -11.92 -16.53 1.96
CA ILE A 253 -12.15 -15.25 1.29
C ILE A 253 -13.11 -14.40 2.13
N GLU A 254 -12.63 -13.21 2.49
CA GLU A 254 -13.37 -12.17 3.21
C GLU A 254 -13.75 -11.01 2.27
N SER A 255 -13.09 -10.84 1.12
CA SER A 255 -13.44 -9.82 0.13
C SER A 255 -13.55 -10.41 -1.25
N LEU A 256 -14.67 -10.13 -1.92
CA LEU A 256 -14.89 -10.50 -3.31
C LEU A 256 -15.28 -9.27 -4.14
N GLY A 257 -14.60 -9.06 -5.26
CA GLY A 257 -14.92 -8.02 -6.23
C GLY A 257 -15.13 -8.58 -7.63
N LEU A 258 -16.21 -8.14 -8.26
CA LEU A 258 -16.59 -8.48 -9.62
C LEU A 258 -16.86 -7.16 -10.35
N ILE A 259 -15.93 -6.79 -11.22
CA ILE A 259 -16.03 -5.58 -12.04
C ILE A 259 -15.95 -6.05 -13.48
N GLY A 260 -16.97 -5.77 -14.30
CA GLY A 260 -17.05 -6.30 -15.65
C GLY A 260 -17.90 -5.44 -16.57
N PHE A 261 -18.14 -5.94 -17.78
CA PHE A 261 -19.09 -5.32 -18.68
C PHE A 261 -20.50 -5.61 -18.18
N HIS A 262 -20.85 -6.88 -17.97
CA HIS A 262 -22.17 -7.33 -17.53
C HIS A 262 -22.20 -7.70 -16.05
N PHE A 263 -23.40 -7.75 -15.47
CA PHE A 263 -23.60 -8.44 -14.21
C PHE A 263 -23.58 -9.96 -14.45
N ASP A 264 -22.57 -10.66 -13.92
CA ASP A 264 -22.60 -12.10 -13.72
C ASP A 264 -22.12 -12.40 -12.28
N ALA A 265 -23.09 -12.73 -11.43
CA ALA A 265 -22.85 -13.10 -10.04
C ALA A 265 -23.28 -14.55 -9.75
N VAL A 266 -23.46 -15.38 -10.78
CA VAL A 266 -24.02 -16.72 -10.60
C VAL A 266 -23.14 -17.56 -9.66
N GLY A 267 -23.74 -18.00 -8.55
CA GLY A 267 -23.08 -18.82 -7.54
C GLY A 267 -22.28 -18.03 -6.50
N VAL A 268 -22.25 -16.71 -6.59
CA VAL A 268 -21.54 -15.85 -5.64
C VAL A 268 -22.22 -15.80 -4.27
N SER A 269 -23.53 -16.04 -4.19
CA SER A 269 -24.23 -16.19 -2.90
C SER A 269 -23.74 -17.38 -2.05
N ALA A 270 -22.93 -18.27 -2.63
CA ALA A 270 -22.33 -19.40 -1.92
C ALA A 270 -21.18 -19.00 -0.98
N PHE A 271 -20.58 -17.81 -1.13
CA PHE A 271 -19.60 -17.30 -0.16
C PHE A 271 -20.32 -16.84 1.11
N LYS A 272 -19.94 -17.37 2.28
CA LYS A 272 -20.66 -17.18 3.58
C LYS A 272 -19.92 -16.36 4.64
N ASN A 273 -18.73 -15.84 4.33
CA ASN A 273 -17.90 -15.09 5.28
C ASN A 273 -17.36 -13.78 4.70
N LEU A 274 -18.03 -13.22 3.69
CA LEU A 274 -17.65 -11.96 3.09
C LEU A 274 -17.82 -10.82 4.12
N ARG A 275 -16.77 -10.02 4.25
CA ARG A 275 -16.71 -8.72 4.92
C ARG A 275 -16.79 -7.56 3.93
N LYS A 276 -16.25 -7.75 2.72
CA LYS A 276 -16.36 -6.79 1.61
C LYS A 276 -16.94 -7.48 0.37
N PHE A 277 -17.90 -6.83 -0.26
CA PHE A 277 -18.44 -7.24 -1.54
C PHE A 277 -18.46 -6.06 -2.51
N THR A 278 -17.97 -6.29 -3.73
CA THR A 278 -17.92 -5.29 -4.80
C THR A 278 -18.52 -5.88 -6.07
N LEU A 279 -19.50 -5.19 -6.62
CA LEU A 279 -20.13 -5.54 -7.88
C LEU A 279 -20.29 -4.28 -8.73
N ARG A 280 -19.66 -4.25 -9.91
CA ARG A 280 -19.78 -3.16 -10.88
C ARG A 280 -19.95 -3.71 -12.29
N ALA A 281 -20.87 -3.12 -13.05
CA ALA A 281 -21.12 -3.42 -14.45
C ALA A 281 -21.19 -2.15 -15.31
N GLU A 282 -20.51 -2.14 -16.45
CA GLU A 282 -20.52 -1.04 -17.43
C GLU A 282 -21.67 -1.09 -18.45
N ASP A 283 -22.30 -2.26 -18.64
CA ASP A 283 -23.57 -2.45 -19.35
C ASP A 283 -24.45 -3.45 -18.58
N ASP A 284 -25.77 -3.23 -18.59
CA ASP A 284 -26.75 -4.06 -17.88
C ASP A 284 -27.74 -4.68 -18.87
N ASP A 285 -27.23 -5.24 -19.95
CA ASP A 285 -27.96 -6.16 -20.84
C ASP A 285 -27.81 -7.63 -20.42
N GLY A 286 -27.04 -7.90 -19.37
CA GLY A 286 -26.82 -9.23 -18.82
C GLY A 286 -28.07 -9.81 -18.14
N TYR A 287 -28.23 -11.13 -18.21
CA TYR A 287 -29.31 -11.90 -17.56
C TYR A 287 -29.16 -12.02 -16.03
N ALA A 288 -28.51 -11.06 -15.38
CA ALA A 288 -28.14 -11.20 -13.99
C ALA A 288 -29.36 -11.19 -13.09
N ASP A 289 -29.51 -12.26 -12.29
CA ASP A 289 -30.49 -12.28 -11.22
C ASP A 289 -30.06 -11.25 -10.16
N MET A 290 -30.63 -10.05 -10.17
CA MET A 290 -30.46 -9.04 -9.10
C MET A 290 -30.85 -9.62 -7.72
N GLY A 291 -31.68 -10.67 -7.69
CA GLY A 291 -31.96 -11.45 -6.49
C GLY A 291 -30.72 -12.16 -5.93
N GLU A 292 -29.75 -12.51 -6.76
CA GLU A 292 -28.47 -13.09 -6.34
C GLU A 292 -27.67 -12.10 -5.48
N VAL A 293 -27.67 -10.81 -5.84
CA VAL A 293 -27.02 -9.77 -5.04
C VAL A 293 -27.63 -9.72 -3.64
N ARG A 294 -28.97 -9.66 -3.56
CA ARG A 294 -29.66 -9.71 -2.26
C ARG A 294 -29.32 -10.98 -1.47
N LYS A 295 -29.31 -12.15 -2.11
CA LYS A 295 -28.90 -13.41 -1.46
C LYS A 295 -27.48 -13.32 -0.90
N VAL A 296 -26.53 -12.73 -1.62
CA VAL A 296 -25.17 -12.49 -1.10
C VAL A 296 -25.21 -11.66 0.18
N LEU A 297 -25.99 -10.57 0.22
CA LEU A 297 -26.12 -9.75 1.43
C LEU A 297 -26.72 -10.55 2.60
N ASP A 298 -27.81 -11.28 2.36
CA ASP A 298 -28.54 -12.02 3.40
C ASP A 298 -27.69 -13.17 3.96
N GLU A 299 -26.99 -13.91 3.10
CA GLU A 299 -26.11 -15.02 3.48
C GLU A 299 -24.84 -14.57 4.22
N ASN A 300 -24.52 -13.28 4.20
CA ASN A 300 -23.38 -12.68 4.87
C ASN A 300 -23.82 -11.62 5.91
N GLU A 301 -25.07 -11.68 6.43
CA GLU A 301 -25.64 -10.64 7.31
C GLU A 301 -24.72 -10.28 8.50
N HIS A 302 -24.09 -11.29 9.09
CA HIS A 302 -23.27 -11.11 10.30
C HIS A 302 -21.85 -10.63 10.00
N THR A 303 -21.31 -10.92 8.80
CA THR A 303 -19.91 -10.66 8.44
C THR A 303 -19.75 -9.43 7.58
N LEU A 304 -20.70 -9.13 6.69
CA LEU A 304 -20.55 -8.08 5.69
C LEU A 304 -20.54 -6.69 6.35
N LYS A 305 -19.53 -5.90 6.00
CA LYS A 305 -19.29 -4.53 6.52
C LYS A 305 -19.06 -3.50 5.43
N HIS A 306 -18.62 -3.92 4.25
CA HIS A 306 -18.35 -3.05 3.11
C HIS A 306 -19.09 -3.54 1.88
N LEU A 307 -19.95 -2.70 1.32
CA LEU A 307 -20.67 -2.96 0.08
C LEU A 307 -20.34 -1.89 -0.96
N ILE A 308 -19.97 -2.30 -2.17
CA ILE A 308 -19.76 -1.43 -3.33
C ILE A 308 -20.65 -1.95 -4.45
N LEU A 309 -21.57 -1.11 -4.93
CA LEU A 309 -22.48 -1.42 -6.03
C LEU A 309 -22.37 -0.33 -7.10
N GLY A 310 -22.25 -0.74 -8.35
CA GLY A 310 -22.33 0.18 -9.48
C GLY A 310 -22.90 -0.44 -10.74
N ALA A 311 -23.61 0.37 -11.51
CA ALA A 311 -24.28 -0.06 -12.73
C ALA A 311 -24.45 1.15 -13.66
N CYS A 312 -24.17 1.00 -14.94
CA CYS A 312 -24.20 2.09 -15.91
C CYS A 312 -25.46 2.98 -15.87
N LEU A 313 -25.25 4.31 -15.78
CA LEU A 313 -26.31 5.33 -15.79
C LEU A 313 -27.13 5.35 -17.09
N ALA A 314 -26.61 4.86 -18.21
CA ALA A 314 -27.32 4.86 -19.49
C ALA A 314 -28.50 3.88 -19.52
N ARG A 315 -28.54 2.91 -18.60
CA ARG A 315 -29.55 1.85 -18.56
C ARG A 315 -30.46 1.94 -17.34
N ASN A 316 -31.67 1.41 -17.47
CA ASN A 316 -32.62 1.30 -16.36
C ASN A 316 -32.25 0.10 -15.49
N HIS A 317 -31.87 0.36 -14.24
CA HIS A 317 -31.63 -0.64 -13.20
C HIS A 317 -32.23 -0.14 -11.88
N SER A 318 -32.40 -1.03 -10.90
CA SER A 318 -32.87 -0.67 -9.56
C SER A 318 -32.21 -1.53 -8.48
N TRP A 319 -31.80 -0.87 -7.39
CA TRP A 319 -31.25 -1.53 -6.21
C TRP A 319 -32.29 -1.75 -5.10
N ASP A 320 -33.55 -1.43 -5.33
CA ASP A 320 -34.59 -1.43 -4.29
C ASP A 320 -34.72 -2.79 -3.60
N SER A 321 -34.71 -3.88 -4.38
CA SER A 321 -34.76 -5.25 -3.83
C SER A 321 -33.53 -5.57 -2.98
N THR A 322 -32.34 -5.17 -3.43
CA THR A 322 -31.09 -5.37 -2.69
C THR A 322 -31.11 -4.63 -1.35
N PHE A 323 -31.61 -3.39 -1.33
CA PHE A 323 -31.70 -2.58 -0.10
C PHE A 323 -32.85 -2.97 0.85
N GLN A 324 -33.65 -3.99 0.51
CA GLN A 324 -34.54 -4.64 1.46
C GLN A 324 -33.81 -5.62 2.39
N SER A 325 -32.56 -5.98 2.09
CA SER A 325 -31.75 -6.82 2.98
C SER A 325 -31.55 -6.14 4.33
N VAL A 326 -31.67 -6.93 5.41
CA VAL A 326 -31.41 -6.46 6.78
C VAL A 326 -29.93 -6.16 7.01
N THR A 327 -29.04 -6.68 6.15
CA THR A 327 -27.59 -6.50 6.22
C THR A 327 -27.17 -5.03 6.07
N ILE A 328 -27.98 -4.21 5.39
CA ILE A 328 -27.70 -2.78 5.18
C ILE A 328 -27.45 -2.05 6.51
N LYS A 329 -28.16 -2.40 7.59
CA LYS A 329 -27.99 -1.78 8.92
C LYS A 329 -26.63 -2.11 9.57
N ASN A 330 -25.99 -3.20 9.14
CA ASN A 330 -24.74 -3.72 9.69
C ASN A 330 -23.51 -3.19 8.95
N LEU A 331 -23.71 -2.49 7.83
CA LEU A 331 -22.63 -1.92 7.03
C LEU A 331 -21.94 -0.77 7.76
N THR A 332 -20.63 -0.69 7.54
CA THR A 332 -19.78 0.43 7.96
C THR A 332 -19.33 1.25 6.75
N HIS A 333 -19.27 0.63 5.57
CA HIS A 333 -18.86 1.28 4.33
C HIS A 333 -19.87 0.93 3.24
N LEU A 334 -20.43 1.94 2.60
CA LEU A 334 -21.34 1.79 1.47
C LEU A 334 -20.92 2.73 0.35
N ASP A 335 -20.68 2.17 -0.83
CA ASP A 335 -20.37 2.92 -2.03
C ASP A 335 -21.38 2.58 -3.12
N LEU A 336 -22.20 3.55 -3.49
CA LEU A 336 -23.05 3.51 -4.68
C LEU A 336 -22.36 4.33 -5.76
N VAL A 337 -22.01 3.67 -6.86
CA VAL A 337 -21.09 4.19 -7.86
C VAL A 337 -21.71 4.13 -9.26
N ASP A 338 -21.79 5.28 -9.93
CA ASP A 338 -22.34 5.44 -11.29
C ASP A 338 -23.77 4.99 -11.45
N THR A 339 -24.53 5.03 -10.38
CA THR A 339 -25.79 4.29 -10.34
C THR A 339 -26.97 5.21 -10.10
N ARG A 340 -28.17 4.71 -10.41
CA ARG A 340 -29.42 5.37 -10.07
C ARG A 340 -29.78 5.07 -8.63
N ILE A 341 -30.05 6.12 -7.88
CA ILE A 341 -30.34 6.05 -6.46
C ILE A 341 -31.79 6.48 -6.26
N SER A 342 -32.65 5.51 -5.93
CA SER A 342 -34.05 5.75 -5.63
C SER A 342 -34.22 6.36 -4.22
N HIS A 343 -35.40 6.93 -3.98
CA HIS A 343 -35.76 7.38 -2.62
C HIS A 343 -35.86 6.21 -1.63
N VAL A 344 -36.22 5.00 -2.11
CA VAL A 344 -36.30 3.77 -1.29
C VAL A 344 -34.92 3.37 -0.78
N VAL A 345 -33.93 3.35 -1.67
CA VAL A 345 -32.53 3.07 -1.33
C VAL A 345 -32.02 4.07 -0.31
N LEU A 346 -32.22 5.37 -0.56
CA LEU A 346 -31.74 6.42 0.35
C LEU A 346 -32.43 6.35 1.73
N ALA A 347 -33.73 6.07 1.78
CA ALA A 347 -34.44 5.88 3.04
C ALA A 347 -33.88 4.69 3.85
N ARG A 348 -33.46 3.61 3.17
CA ARG A 348 -32.80 2.47 3.84
C ARG A 348 -31.41 2.83 4.37
N ILE A 349 -30.65 3.62 3.64
CA ILE A 349 -29.36 4.16 4.09
C ILE A 349 -29.55 5.04 5.35
N ALA A 350 -30.64 5.80 5.44
CA ALA A 350 -30.95 6.63 6.62
C ALA A 350 -31.01 5.85 7.94
N HIS A 351 -31.31 4.56 7.88
CA HIS A 351 -31.36 3.67 9.04
C HIS A 351 -30.07 2.86 9.27
N ALA A 352 -29.03 3.05 8.45
CA ALA A 352 -27.73 2.40 8.61
C ALA A 352 -26.84 3.17 9.60
N HIS A 353 -27.21 3.18 10.88
CA HIS A 353 -26.54 4.00 11.90
C HIS A 353 -25.05 3.68 12.11
N ASN A 354 -24.60 2.48 11.75
CA ASN A 354 -23.20 2.04 11.86
C ASN A 354 -22.30 2.57 10.74
N LEU A 355 -22.86 3.26 9.74
CA LEU A 355 -22.11 3.70 8.58
C LEU A 355 -21.07 4.77 8.95
N GLN A 356 -19.83 4.51 8.53
CA GLN A 356 -18.65 5.35 8.71
C GLN A 356 -18.20 5.96 7.38
N SER A 357 -18.43 5.28 6.27
CA SER A 357 -18.12 5.78 4.92
C SER A 357 -19.32 5.64 4.01
N LEU A 358 -19.70 6.73 3.37
CA LEU A 358 -20.78 6.77 2.37
C LEU A 358 -20.29 7.46 1.10
N THR A 359 -20.34 6.75 -0.02
CA THR A 359 -20.21 7.32 -1.37
C THR A 359 -21.54 7.24 -2.09
N LEU A 360 -22.03 8.39 -2.52
CA LEU A 360 -23.16 8.54 -3.43
C LEU A 360 -22.63 9.18 -4.71
N HIS A 361 -22.30 8.34 -5.69
CA HIS A 361 -21.87 8.71 -7.03
C HIS A 361 -22.89 8.21 -8.05
N GLY A 362 -23.48 9.11 -8.83
CA GLY A 362 -24.50 8.74 -9.81
C GLY A 362 -25.63 9.76 -9.90
N THR A 363 -26.88 9.31 -10.04
CA THR A 363 -28.03 10.19 -10.24
C THR A 363 -29.17 9.82 -9.29
N PHE A 364 -29.84 10.83 -8.70
CA PHE A 364 -31.06 10.59 -7.95
C PHE A 364 -32.26 10.54 -8.88
N GLU A 365 -33.12 9.54 -8.69
CA GLU A 365 -34.41 9.47 -9.40
C GLU A 365 -35.34 10.60 -8.95
N GLU A 366 -35.29 10.96 -7.66
CA GLU A 366 -36.10 12.01 -7.05
C GLU A 366 -35.24 12.93 -6.15
N PRO A 367 -34.62 13.99 -6.71
CA PRO A 367 -33.77 14.93 -5.95
C PRO A 367 -34.50 15.61 -4.78
N THR A 368 -35.79 15.91 -4.94
CA THR A 368 -36.62 16.52 -3.89
C THR A 368 -36.78 15.58 -2.70
N SER A 369 -37.04 14.29 -2.94
CA SER A 369 -37.15 13.27 -1.89
C SER A 369 -35.81 13.10 -1.17
N ALA A 370 -34.69 13.10 -1.91
CA ALA A 370 -33.35 13.09 -1.32
C ALA A 370 -33.09 14.31 -0.43
N SER A 371 -33.52 15.49 -0.87
CA SER A 371 -33.39 16.74 -0.10
C SER A 371 -34.11 16.66 1.25
N VAL A 372 -35.28 16.02 1.30
CA VAL A 372 -36.04 15.80 2.54
C VAL A 372 -35.31 14.84 3.48
N VAL A 373 -34.73 13.75 2.95
CA VAL A 373 -33.98 12.79 3.78
C VAL A 373 -32.78 13.46 4.43
N PHE A 374 -31.97 14.23 3.69
CA PHE A 374 -30.84 14.96 4.28
C PHE A 374 -31.29 16.06 5.26
N ALA A 375 -32.37 16.77 4.96
CA ALA A 375 -32.94 17.79 5.85
C ALA A 375 -33.54 17.22 7.15
N SER A 376 -33.78 15.90 7.21
CA SER A 376 -34.30 15.23 8.42
C SER A 376 -33.23 14.99 9.50
N ASP A 377 -31.96 15.32 9.24
CA ASP A 377 -30.90 15.20 10.24
C ASP A 377 -31.03 16.25 11.33
N HIS A 378 -30.98 15.80 12.58
CA HIS A 378 -31.05 16.63 13.77
C HIS A 378 -29.81 16.38 14.64
N ILE A 379 -29.39 17.41 15.36
CA ILE A 379 -28.32 17.27 16.36
C ILE A 379 -28.97 17.16 17.74
N LEU A 380 -28.93 15.96 18.32
CA LEU A 380 -29.40 15.67 19.67
C LEU A 380 -28.20 15.37 20.56
N GLU A 381 -28.09 16.07 21.69
CA GLU A 381 -26.98 15.90 22.66
C GLU A 381 -25.57 15.98 22.01
N GLY A 382 -25.43 16.84 20.98
CA GLY A 382 -24.18 17.01 20.25
C GLY A 382 -23.84 15.90 19.26
N LYS A 383 -24.77 14.98 18.99
CA LYS A 383 -24.63 13.92 17.99
C LYS A 383 -25.70 14.04 16.91
N HIS A 384 -25.32 13.76 15.67
CA HIS A 384 -26.24 13.69 14.55
C HIS A 384 -27.14 12.46 14.66
N THR A 385 -28.42 12.59 14.31
CA THR A 385 -29.36 11.46 14.27
C THR A 385 -29.17 10.62 13.01
N PHE A 386 -28.87 11.27 11.89
CA PHE A 386 -28.62 10.61 10.61
C PHE A 386 -27.11 10.34 10.47
N LEU A 387 -26.73 9.06 10.34
CA LEU A 387 -25.33 8.58 10.25
C LEU A 387 -24.41 9.20 11.32
N PRO A 388 -24.62 8.89 12.62
CA PRO A 388 -23.85 9.49 13.72
C PRO A 388 -22.35 9.22 13.67
N HIS A 389 -21.92 8.17 12.97
CA HIS A 389 -20.53 7.70 12.93
C HIS A 389 -19.80 8.03 11.62
N LEU A 390 -20.37 8.90 10.78
CA LEU A 390 -19.82 9.21 9.46
C LEU A 390 -18.45 9.92 9.56
N GLU A 391 -17.43 9.28 8.99
CA GLU A 391 -16.05 9.78 8.88
C GLU A 391 -15.66 10.12 7.43
N ALA A 392 -16.29 9.49 6.44
CA ALA A 392 -16.02 9.75 5.03
C ALA A 392 -17.32 9.93 4.25
N PHE A 393 -17.41 11.03 3.50
CA PHE A 393 -18.59 11.35 2.71
C PHE A 393 -18.19 11.83 1.32
N ARG A 394 -18.65 11.12 0.30
CA ARG A 394 -18.53 11.53 -1.10
C ARG A 394 -19.92 11.67 -1.69
N PHE A 395 -20.19 12.84 -2.26
CA PHE A 395 -21.45 13.19 -2.87
C PHE A 395 -21.18 13.85 -4.22
N VAL A 396 -21.28 13.06 -5.29
CA VAL A 396 -20.92 13.50 -6.64
C VAL A 396 -22.04 13.06 -7.57
N LEU A 397 -22.85 14.03 -8.00
CA LEU A 397 -24.03 13.74 -8.81
C LEU A 397 -23.82 14.11 -10.27
N VAL A 398 -24.35 13.24 -11.15
CA VAL A 398 -24.43 13.43 -12.59
C VAL A 398 -25.82 13.95 -12.94
N GLY A 399 -25.88 15.04 -13.71
CA GLY A 399 -27.13 15.66 -14.16
C GLY A 399 -27.88 16.51 -13.12
N HIS A 400 -27.35 16.65 -11.91
CA HIS A 400 -27.98 17.40 -10.79
C HIS A 400 -27.14 18.61 -10.34
N GLY A 401 -26.46 19.27 -11.28
CA GLY A 401 -25.62 20.44 -10.97
C GLY A 401 -26.41 21.66 -10.47
N ASP A 402 -27.66 21.79 -10.93
CA ASP A 402 -28.50 22.96 -10.68
C ASP A 402 -29.46 22.78 -9.48
N GLU A 403 -29.41 21.63 -8.80
CA GLU A 403 -30.30 21.28 -7.68
C GLU A 403 -29.86 21.96 -6.37
N LEU A 404 -30.06 23.29 -6.31
CA LEU A 404 -29.60 24.12 -5.18
C LEU A 404 -30.20 23.67 -3.83
N THR A 405 -31.48 23.31 -3.78
CA THR A 405 -32.17 22.85 -2.57
C THR A 405 -31.55 21.56 -2.03
N LEU A 406 -31.17 20.64 -2.91
CA LEU A 406 -30.49 19.40 -2.53
C LEU A 406 -29.12 19.70 -1.89
N TYR A 407 -28.30 20.55 -2.52
CA TYR A 407 -27.01 20.92 -1.95
C TYR A 407 -27.13 21.72 -0.64
N GLN A 408 -28.18 22.53 -0.47
CA GLN A 408 -28.47 23.18 0.80
C GLN A 408 -28.79 22.15 1.90
N SER A 409 -29.62 21.14 1.61
CA SER A 409 -29.89 20.06 2.56
C SER A 409 -28.63 19.25 2.89
N VAL A 410 -27.81 18.93 1.89
CA VAL A 410 -26.55 18.17 2.10
C VAL A 410 -25.54 18.96 2.91
N THR A 411 -25.36 20.26 2.64
CA THR A 411 -24.45 21.09 3.44
C THR A 411 -24.96 21.32 4.86
N GLN A 412 -26.28 21.42 5.06
CA GLN A 412 -26.89 21.44 6.38
C GLN A 412 -26.64 20.14 7.16
N PHE A 413 -26.78 18.99 6.50
CA PHE A 413 -26.44 17.67 7.04
C PHE A 413 -24.97 17.59 7.50
N LEU A 414 -24.05 18.29 6.83
CA LEU A 414 -22.62 18.27 7.16
C LEU A 414 -22.21 19.17 8.32
N ARG A 415 -23.03 20.17 8.67
CA ARG A 415 -22.66 21.15 9.71
C ARG A 415 -22.32 20.47 11.02
N ARG A 416 -21.28 20.96 11.71
CA ARG A 416 -20.81 20.45 13.01
C ARG A 416 -20.42 18.96 13.08
N ARG A 417 -20.18 18.30 11.94
CA ARG A 417 -19.62 16.93 11.92
C ARG A 417 -18.12 16.93 12.19
N THR A 418 -17.75 17.09 13.46
CA THR A 418 -16.33 17.16 13.86
C THR A 418 -15.55 15.86 13.64
N GLY A 419 -16.25 14.73 13.55
CA GLY A 419 -15.66 13.41 13.23
C GLY A 419 -15.43 13.16 11.74
N LEU A 420 -15.89 14.05 10.85
CA LEU A 420 -15.73 13.88 9.41
C LEU A 420 -14.27 14.15 9.01
N ARG A 421 -13.66 13.17 8.34
CA ARG A 421 -12.25 13.15 7.94
C ARG A 421 -12.04 13.30 6.44
N LYS A 422 -12.98 12.79 5.64
CA LYS A 422 -12.88 12.80 4.17
C LYS A 422 -14.15 13.37 3.57
N LEU A 423 -14.02 14.38 2.72
CA LEU A 423 -15.14 15.05 2.07
C LEU A 423 -14.88 15.26 0.59
N ASP A 424 -15.88 14.96 -0.23
CA ASP A 424 -15.92 15.29 -1.65
C ASP A 424 -17.37 15.62 -2.03
N LEU A 425 -17.60 16.84 -2.52
CA LEU A 425 -18.94 17.34 -2.83
C LEU A 425 -19.18 17.58 -4.32
N GLY A 426 -18.27 17.10 -5.18
CA GLY A 426 -18.43 17.16 -6.64
C GLY A 426 -18.82 18.55 -7.14
N SER A 427 -20.01 18.66 -7.71
CA SER A 427 -20.55 19.88 -8.32
C SER A 427 -21.25 20.84 -7.35
N CYS A 428 -21.14 20.64 -6.04
CA CYS A 428 -21.73 21.53 -5.04
C CYS A 428 -21.25 22.98 -5.21
N PRO A 429 -22.15 23.99 -5.18
CA PRO A 429 -21.77 25.39 -5.28
C PRO A 429 -20.73 25.80 -4.23
N TRP A 430 -19.64 26.44 -4.69
CA TRP A 430 -18.49 26.79 -3.86
C TRP A 430 -18.86 27.57 -2.58
N ASP A 431 -19.82 28.50 -2.66
CA ASP A 431 -20.24 29.29 -1.50
C ASP A 431 -20.86 28.43 -0.39
N LEU A 432 -21.59 27.37 -0.75
CA LEU A 432 -22.16 26.42 0.22
C LEU A 432 -21.08 25.55 0.85
N VAL A 433 -20.11 25.08 0.04
CA VAL A 433 -18.95 24.33 0.55
C VAL A 433 -18.15 25.20 1.51
N LEU A 434 -17.80 26.42 1.11
CA LEU A 434 -17.01 27.36 1.90
C LEU A 434 -17.67 27.68 3.25
N ALA A 435 -19.00 27.74 3.29
CA ALA A 435 -19.76 28.02 4.52
C ALA A 435 -19.66 26.90 5.56
N VAL A 436 -19.46 25.64 5.16
CA VAL A 436 -19.42 24.49 6.08
C VAL A 436 -18.01 24.08 6.49
N LEU A 437 -17.00 24.30 5.64
CA LEU A 437 -15.61 23.87 5.88
C LEU A 437 -15.04 24.25 7.27
N PRO A 438 -15.25 25.48 7.81
CA PRO A 438 -14.71 25.85 9.12
C PRO A 438 -15.25 25.02 10.28
N GLU A 439 -16.41 24.39 10.13
CA GLU A 439 -17.02 23.54 11.16
C GLU A 439 -16.48 22.10 11.13
N LEU A 440 -15.85 21.68 10.03
CA LEU A 440 -15.34 20.33 9.80
C LEU A 440 -13.91 20.19 10.31
N VAL A 441 -13.75 20.37 11.63
CA VAL A 441 -12.42 20.42 12.24
C VAL A 441 -11.63 19.12 11.98
N GLY A 442 -12.24 17.94 11.98
CA GLY A 442 -11.55 16.66 11.77
C GLY A 442 -11.05 16.39 10.34
N LEU A 443 -11.33 17.29 9.39
CA LEU A 443 -11.07 17.08 7.97
C LEU A 443 -9.58 16.90 7.66
N ARG A 444 -9.28 15.89 6.86
CA ARG A 444 -7.93 15.53 6.39
C ARG A 444 -7.84 15.37 4.88
N VAL A 445 -8.95 15.05 4.23
CA VAL A 445 -9.05 14.85 2.79
C VAL A 445 -10.19 15.68 2.24
N LEU A 446 -9.92 16.48 1.22
CA LEU A 446 -10.93 17.33 0.58
C LEU A 446 -10.82 17.25 -0.94
N GLY A 447 -11.88 16.78 -1.59
CA GLY A 447 -12.16 17.01 -3.01
C GLY A 447 -13.11 18.19 -3.15
N VAL A 448 -12.73 19.20 -3.94
CA VAL A 448 -13.53 20.41 -4.12
C VAL A 448 -13.45 20.93 -5.55
N ARG A 449 -14.56 21.51 -6.01
CA ARG A 449 -14.66 22.24 -7.27
C ARG A 449 -14.88 23.72 -7.02
N ILE A 450 -14.04 24.56 -7.61
CA ILE A 450 -14.19 26.02 -7.63
C ILE A 450 -14.31 26.44 -9.09
N ALA A 451 -15.52 26.75 -9.55
CA ALA A 451 -15.78 27.03 -10.96
C ALA A 451 -14.89 28.15 -11.51
N ASN A 452 -14.82 29.29 -10.79
CA ASN A 452 -13.97 30.43 -11.13
C ASN A 452 -12.82 30.52 -10.13
N LEU A 453 -11.67 29.93 -10.46
CA LEU A 453 -10.52 29.95 -9.57
C LEU A 453 -9.78 31.28 -9.70
N ASN A 454 -9.63 31.96 -8.58
CA ASN A 454 -8.81 33.16 -8.44
C ASN A 454 -8.06 33.15 -7.12
N ARG A 455 -7.16 34.13 -6.94
CA ARG A 455 -6.38 34.25 -5.70
C ARG A 455 -7.26 34.30 -4.44
N MET A 456 -8.36 35.05 -4.44
CA MET A 456 -9.22 35.20 -3.27
C MET A 456 -9.90 33.88 -2.91
N ALA A 457 -10.35 33.11 -3.90
CA ALA A 457 -10.99 31.83 -3.69
C ALA A 457 -10.04 30.79 -3.07
N VAL A 458 -8.79 30.71 -3.56
CA VAL A 458 -7.77 29.81 -2.98
C VAL A 458 -7.39 30.25 -1.57
N GLU A 459 -7.23 31.56 -1.33
CA GLU A 459 -6.97 32.06 0.02
C GLU A 459 -8.12 31.75 0.99
N ALA A 460 -9.37 31.86 0.55
CA ALA A 460 -10.54 31.49 1.33
C ALA A 460 -10.55 29.98 1.64
N LEU A 461 -10.32 29.13 0.63
CA LEU A 461 -10.21 27.67 0.81
C LEU A 461 -9.17 27.31 1.87
N VAL A 462 -7.93 27.80 1.70
CA VAL A 462 -6.81 27.46 2.59
C VAL A 462 -7.04 27.97 4.03
N ARG A 463 -7.76 29.08 4.22
CA ARG A 463 -8.09 29.60 5.56
C ARG A 463 -9.21 28.82 6.24
N SER A 464 -10.08 28.18 5.47
CA SER A 464 -11.28 27.49 5.98
C SER A 464 -11.07 26.01 6.29
N ILE A 465 -9.91 25.43 5.94
CA ILE A 465 -9.62 24.00 6.18
C ILE A 465 -8.56 23.78 7.28
N PRO A 466 -8.57 22.62 7.96
CA PRO A 466 -7.65 22.34 9.07
C PRO A 466 -6.16 22.34 8.67
N PRO A 467 -5.22 22.59 9.58
CA PRO A 467 -3.79 22.62 9.26
C PRO A 467 -3.16 21.24 8.98
N TYR A 468 -3.85 20.14 9.31
CA TYR A 468 -3.37 18.76 9.16
C TYR A 468 -3.94 18.03 7.94
N MET A 469 -4.30 18.77 6.89
CA MET A 469 -4.68 18.18 5.61
C MET A 469 -3.58 17.25 5.09
N HIS A 470 -4.00 16.12 4.54
CA HIS A 470 -3.13 15.09 3.99
C HIS A 470 -3.28 14.96 2.46
N ALA A 471 -4.51 15.10 1.95
CA ALA A 471 -4.78 15.07 0.52
C ALA A 471 -5.80 16.16 0.14
N ILE A 472 -5.51 16.91 -0.92
CA ILE A 472 -6.40 17.93 -1.47
C ILE A 472 -6.53 17.75 -2.98
N GLY A 473 -7.77 17.68 -3.46
CA GLY A 473 -8.11 17.70 -4.87
C GLY A 473 -8.88 18.97 -5.18
N LEU A 474 -8.34 19.81 -6.06
CA LEU A 474 -8.97 21.05 -6.50
C LEU A 474 -9.22 20.98 -7.99
N SER A 475 -10.50 21.00 -8.36
CA SER A 475 -10.95 21.11 -9.74
C SER A 475 -11.49 22.51 -10.03
N THR A 476 -11.30 22.99 -11.26
CA THR A 476 -11.84 24.27 -11.71
C THR A 476 -12.32 24.21 -13.16
N ILE A 477 -13.19 25.15 -13.54
CA ILE A 477 -13.61 25.33 -14.93
C ILE A 477 -12.77 26.44 -15.56
N VAL A 478 -12.68 27.59 -14.89
CA VAL A 478 -12.01 28.79 -15.40
C VAL A 478 -11.03 29.29 -14.33
N PRO A 479 -9.72 29.10 -14.54
CA PRO A 479 -8.71 29.72 -13.70
C PRO A 479 -8.29 31.11 -14.24
N ASP A 480 -7.99 32.06 -13.36
CA ASP A 480 -7.50 33.40 -13.75
C ASP A 480 -6.02 33.41 -14.21
N LYS A 481 -5.28 32.34 -13.90
CA LYS A 481 -3.87 32.11 -14.23
C LYS A 481 -3.56 30.61 -14.17
N PRO A 482 -2.38 30.14 -14.63
CA PRO A 482 -2.01 28.72 -14.58
C PRO A 482 -2.18 28.09 -13.19
N LEU A 483 -2.73 26.87 -13.12
CA LEU A 483 -3.07 26.22 -11.85
C LEU A 483 -1.88 26.01 -10.92
N ASN A 484 -0.72 25.68 -11.50
CA ASN A 484 0.51 25.50 -10.75
C ASN A 484 0.93 26.78 -9.99
N ASP A 485 0.53 27.98 -10.44
CA ASP A 485 0.85 29.24 -9.76
C ASP A 485 0.08 29.44 -8.43
N TYR A 486 -0.85 28.55 -8.10
CA TYR A 486 -1.55 28.54 -6.82
C TYR A 486 -0.94 27.56 -5.80
N CYS A 487 0.00 26.71 -6.20
CA CYS A 487 0.52 25.66 -5.31
C CYS A 487 1.13 26.24 -4.02
N GLY A 488 1.77 27.42 -4.09
CA GLY A 488 2.39 28.08 -2.94
C GLY A 488 1.42 28.36 -1.77
N PHE A 489 0.12 28.52 -2.02
CA PHE A 489 -0.88 28.71 -0.96
C PHE A 489 -1.02 27.47 -0.06
N PHE A 490 -0.75 26.28 -0.58
CA PHE A 490 -0.86 25.02 0.15
C PHE A 490 0.37 24.69 1.02
N SER A 491 1.42 25.52 0.98
CA SER A 491 2.62 25.36 1.83
C SER A 491 2.31 25.43 3.33
N LYS A 492 1.12 25.91 3.71
CA LYS A 492 0.64 25.95 5.10
C LYS A 492 0.34 24.56 5.69
N PHE A 493 0.25 23.52 4.86
CA PHE A 493 -0.10 22.16 5.29
C PHE A 493 1.14 21.27 5.31
N PRO A 494 1.86 21.16 6.44
CA PRO A 494 3.13 20.42 6.51
C PRO A 494 2.96 18.91 6.29
N SER A 495 1.75 18.39 6.50
CA SER A 495 1.42 16.97 6.37
C SER A 495 0.80 16.61 5.01
N LEU A 496 0.72 17.57 4.08
CA LEU A 496 0.13 17.36 2.77
C LEU A 496 1.05 16.49 1.92
N SER A 497 0.64 15.25 1.66
CA SER A 497 1.39 14.25 0.88
C SER A 497 0.90 14.16 -0.56
N PHE A 498 -0.34 14.58 -0.82
CA PHE A 498 -0.94 14.58 -2.15
C PHE A 498 -1.71 15.87 -2.45
N LEU A 499 -1.41 16.48 -3.60
CA LEU A 499 -2.16 17.61 -4.15
C LEU A 499 -2.51 17.32 -5.61
N HIS A 500 -3.79 17.33 -5.93
CA HIS A 500 -4.29 17.21 -7.30
C HIS A 500 -4.89 18.55 -7.74
N LEU A 501 -4.33 19.13 -8.80
CA LEU A 501 -4.88 20.30 -9.48
C LEU A 501 -5.43 19.88 -10.85
N HIS A 502 -6.71 20.14 -11.07
CA HIS A 502 -7.41 19.78 -12.29
C HIS A 502 -8.17 20.98 -12.87
N GLY A 503 -8.02 21.21 -14.17
CA GLY A 503 -8.76 22.23 -14.93
C GLY A 503 -9.60 21.54 -15.99
N ALA A 504 -10.86 21.97 -16.14
CA ALA A 504 -11.76 21.43 -17.15
C ALA A 504 -11.22 21.72 -18.55
N GLY A 505 -11.17 20.69 -19.41
CA GLY A 505 -10.71 20.82 -20.79
C GLY A 505 -9.18 20.77 -20.97
N GLU A 506 -8.42 20.70 -19.89
CA GLU A 506 -6.96 20.58 -19.95
C GLU A 506 -6.54 19.13 -20.17
N HIS A 507 -5.71 18.91 -21.17
CA HIS A 507 -5.26 17.57 -21.55
C HIS A 507 -3.79 17.58 -21.93
N ARG A 508 -3.13 16.45 -21.72
CA ARG A 508 -1.74 16.28 -22.15
C ARG A 508 -1.62 16.62 -23.64
N PRO A 509 -0.60 17.38 -24.05
CA PRO A 509 -0.31 17.64 -25.46
C PRO A 509 -0.24 16.33 -26.25
N LYS A 510 -0.90 16.26 -27.40
CA LYS A 510 -0.91 15.07 -28.27
C LYS A 510 -0.14 15.35 -29.57
N PRO A 511 0.82 14.49 -29.98
CA PRO A 511 1.70 14.75 -31.11
C PRO A 511 0.95 14.80 -32.45
N ASN A 512 -0.23 14.18 -32.54
CA ASN A 512 -1.07 14.15 -33.74
C ASN A 512 -1.88 15.43 -33.98
N LEU A 513 -1.90 16.38 -33.04
CA LEU A 513 -2.72 17.61 -33.13
C LEU A 513 -1.90 18.88 -33.43
N MET A 514 -0.57 18.79 -33.53
CA MET A 514 0.30 19.97 -33.66
C MET A 514 1.65 19.62 -34.31
N SER A 515 2.39 20.66 -34.73
CA SER A 515 3.76 20.46 -35.24
C SER A 515 4.70 19.96 -34.14
N GLU A 516 5.75 19.22 -34.50
CA GLU A 516 6.75 18.65 -33.57
C GLU A 516 7.36 19.69 -32.62
N LYS A 517 7.68 20.89 -33.13
CA LYS A 517 8.24 21.98 -32.31
C LYS A 517 7.24 22.49 -31.26
N VAL A 518 5.96 22.60 -31.63
CA VAL A 518 4.89 23.02 -30.71
C VAL A 518 4.61 21.93 -29.69
N TYR A 519 4.60 20.67 -30.13
CA TYR A 519 4.46 19.51 -29.25
C TYR A 519 5.55 19.50 -28.16
N GLN A 520 6.82 19.57 -28.56
CA GLN A 520 7.92 19.59 -27.60
C GLN A 520 7.79 20.74 -26.61
N MET A 521 7.52 21.96 -27.10
CA MET A 521 7.35 23.14 -26.25
C MET A 521 6.20 22.97 -25.25
N GLN A 522 5.03 22.49 -25.69
CA GLN A 522 3.87 22.29 -24.81
C GLN A 522 4.11 21.15 -23.82
N THR A 523 4.77 20.06 -24.23
CA THR A 523 5.16 18.97 -23.33
C THR A 523 6.16 19.44 -22.27
N ASP A 524 7.12 20.29 -22.63
CA ASP A 524 8.06 20.88 -21.68
C ASP A 524 7.33 21.78 -20.67
N ILE A 525 6.38 22.60 -21.12
CA ILE A 525 5.53 23.42 -20.23
C ILE A 525 4.70 22.53 -19.31
N TRP A 526 4.05 21.48 -19.83
CA TRP A 526 3.25 20.54 -19.04
C TRP A 526 4.06 19.91 -17.91
N ASN A 527 5.22 19.35 -18.25
CA ASN A 527 6.12 18.71 -17.30
C ASN A 527 6.69 19.72 -16.29
N TYR A 528 7.02 20.93 -16.74
CA TYR A 528 7.49 22.00 -15.87
C TYR A 528 6.42 22.42 -14.87
N SER A 529 5.17 22.64 -15.32
CA SER A 529 4.06 23.03 -14.46
C SER A 529 3.79 21.98 -13.38
N ALA A 530 3.69 20.71 -13.74
CA ALA A 530 3.55 19.62 -12.77
C ALA A 530 4.73 19.58 -11.77
N ARG A 531 5.97 19.68 -12.27
CA ARG A 531 7.19 19.66 -11.43
C ARG A 531 7.28 20.86 -10.48
N SER A 532 6.81 22.03 -10.92
CA SER A 532 6.84 23.28 -10.13
C SER A 532 6.00 23.16 -8.85
N ILE A 533 4.94 22.35 -8.86
CA ILE A 533 4.11 22.04 -7.68
C ILE A 533 4.96 21.32 -6.62
N ALA A 534 5.65 20.24 -7.02
CA ALA A 534 6.49 19.45 -6.13
C ALA A 534 7.73 20.22 -5.62
N LEU A 535 8.25 21.16 -6.41
CA LEU A 535 9.31 22.08 -6.01
C LEU A 535 8.83 23.09 -4.94
N SER A 536 7.61 23.60 -5.10
CA SER A 536 7.02 24.57 -4.18
C SER A 536 6.52 23.95 -2.88
N LEU A 537 6.21 22.65 -2.91
CA LEU A 537 5.66 21.89 -1.79
C LEU A 537 6.53 20.66 -1.47
N PRO A 538 7.55 20.81 -0.60
CA PRO A 538 8.49 19.74 -0.28
C PRO A 538 7.85 18.52 0.41
N SER A 539 6.67 18.69 1.03
CA SER A 539 5.96 17.62 1.73
C SER A 539 5.26 16.62 0.81
N LEU A 540 5.09 16.93 -0.48
CA LEU A 540 4.37 16.07 -1.42
C LEU A 540 5.18 14.82 -1.79
N ASP A 541 4.58 13.65 -1.58
CA ASP A 541 5.02 12.38 -2.14
C ASP A 541 4.43 12.16 -3.54
N PHE A 542 3.25 12.73 -3.80
CA PHE A 542 2.51 12.56 -5.04
C PHE A 542 1.91 13.88 -5.54
N VAL A 543 1.83 14.03 -6.86
CA VAL A 543 1.19 15.15 -7.55
C VAL A 543 0.13 14.62 -8.51
N GLY A 544 -1.08 15.15 -8.44
CA GLY A 544 -2.09 15.02 -9.48
C GLY A 544 -2.08 16.27 -10.36
N TRP A 545 -2.02 16.10 -11.67
CA TRP A 545 -2.00 17.18 -12.65
C TRP A 545 -2.91 16.86 -13.82
N HIS A 546 -4.05 17.55 -13.90
CA HIS A 546 -5.05 17.40 -14.96
C HIS A 546 -5.43 15.93 -15.25
N GLY A 547 -5.67 15.14 -14.19
CA GLY A 547 -6.05 13.73 -14.30
C GLY A 547 -4.89 12.75 -14.41
N GLU A 548 -3.64 13.22 -14.55
CA GLU A 548 -2.45 12.38 -14.47
C GLU A 548 -1.87 12.38 -13.05
N HIS A 549 -1.25 11.27 -12.65
CA HIS A 549 -0.65 11.12 -11.31
C HIS A 549 0.86 10.88 -11.43
N TYR A 550 1.61 11.47 -10.53
CA TYR A 550 3.06 11.42 -10.50
C TYR A 550 3.56 11.11 -9.10
N ALA A 551 4.55 10.23 -8.99
CA ALA A 551 5.36 10.07 -7.78
C ALA A 551 6.50 11.09 -7.80
N VAL A 552 6.74 11.75 -6.67
CA VAL A 552 7.79 12.74 -6.54
C VAL A 552 9.07 12.07 -6.03
N VAL A 553 10.13 12.11 -6.83
CA VAL A 553 11.44 11.56 -6.46
C VAL A 553 12.39 12.73 -6.23
N ARG A 554 13.00 12.79 -5.03
CA ARG A 554 13.94 13.85 -4.67
C ARG A 554 15.33 13.26 -4.49
N ASN A 555 16.28 13.76 -5.28
CA ASN A 555 17.69 13.35 -5.24
C ASN A 555 18.58 14.60 -5.14
N ASP A 556 19.89 14.42 -4.94
CA ASP A 556 20.87 15.52 -4.90
C ASP A 556 20.87 16.37 -6.19
N GLY A 557 20.42 15.79 -7.32
CA GLY A 557 20.25 16.47 -8.62
C GLY A 557 18.92 17.23 -8.79
N GLY A 558 18.07 17.30 -7.76
CA GLY A 558 16.79 18.01 -7.77
C GLY A 558 15.55 17.10 -7.69
N VAL A 559 14.39 17.68 -8.02
CA VAL A 559 13.09 16.98 -7.99
C VAL A 559 12.80 16.37 -9.36
N GLU A 560 12.45 15.09 -9.43
CA GLU A 560 12.00 14.40 -10.62
C GLU A 560 10.56 13.90 -10.41
N LEU A 561 9.74 13.94 -11.46
CA LEU A 561 8.41 13.34 -11.46
C LEU A 561 8.43 12.02 -12.23
N LYS A 562 7.95 10.96 -11.58
CA LYS A 562 7.80 9.65 -12.19
C LYS A 562 6.33 9.40 -12.45
N GLU A 563 5.96 9.36 -13.71
CA GLU A 563 4.59 9.13 -14.15
C GLU A 563 4.08 7.80 -13.61
N LEU A 564 2.90 7.83 -13.00
CA LEU A 564 2.20 6.66 -12.53
C LEU A 564 1.19 6.22 -13.59
N PRO A 565 0.89 4.92 -13.69
CA PRO A 565 0.03 4.43 -14.75
C PRO A 565 -1.33 5.15 -14.82
N THR A 566 -1.69 5.62 -16.01
CA THR A 566 -2.97 6.28 -16.29
C THR A 566 -4.15 5.30 -16.24
N ARG A 567 -5.38 5.83 -16.15
CA ARG A 567 -6.63 5.06 -16.28
C ARG A 567 -6.66 4.35 -17.63
N ARG A 568 -6.98 3.05 -17.63
CA ARG A 568 -7.24 2.27 -18.85
C ARG A 568 -8.73 1.93 -18.91
N ARG A 569 -9.25 1.65 -20.12
CA ARG A 569 -10.66 1.30 -20.42
C ARG A 569 -11.24 0.31 -19.41
N LEU A 570 -12.55 0.31 -19.18
CA LEU A 570 -13.29 -0.47 -18.18
C LEU A 570 -13.22 0.01 -16.71
N ASP A 571 -12.76 1.24 -16.46
CA ASP A 571 -12.38 1.70 -15.11
C ASP A 571 -11.46 0.72 -14.35
N CYS A 572 -10.81 -0.21 -15.06
CA CYS A 572 -9.98 -1.26 -14.50
C CYS A 572 -8.59 -0.70 -14.17
N GLY A 573 -8.60 0.43 -13.45
CA GLY A 573 -7.44 1.24 -13.18
C GLY A 573 -6.30 0.36 -12.69
N LYS A 574 -5.15 0.48 -13.37
CA LYS A 574 -3.88 0.20 -12.72
C LYS A 574 -3.91 0.95 -11.39
N GLY A 575 -4.00 0.21 -10.29
CA GLY A 575 -4.03 0.77 -8.95
C GLY A 575 -2.78 1.61 -8.74
N VAL A 576 -2.84 2.90 -9.03
CA VAL A 576 -1.80 3.85 -8.67
C VAL A 576 -1.88 3.96 -7.17
N ASP A 577 -0.88 3.36 -6.53
CA ASP A 577 -0.66 3.54 -5.11
C ASP A 577 -0.16 4.97 -4.87
N LEU A 578 -1.05 5.82 -4.37
CA LEU A 578 -0.76 7.18 -3.89
C LEU A 578 -0.33 7.18 -2.41
N GLY A 579 0.17 6.04 -1.94
CA GLY A 579 0.87 5.86 -0.68
C GLY A 579 0.01 5.55 0.53
N GLY A 580 -1.15 6.20 0.66
CA GLY A 580 -2.01 6.04 1.84
C GLY A 580 -3.50 6.01 1.52
N GLU A 581 -4.30 5.53 2.48
CA GLU A 581 -5.76 5.42 2.38
C GLU A 581 -6.47 6.77 2.17
N ASP A 582 -5.84 7.87 2.56
CA ASP A 582 -6.39 9.22 2.42
C ASP A 582 -6.32 9.69 0.95
N ALA A 583 -5.14 9.64 0.32
CA ALA A 583 -4.96 9.98 -1.10
C ALA A 583 -5.65 8.95 -2.01
N ALA A 584 -5.57 7.67 -1.66
CA ALA A 584 -6.28 6.61 -2.38
C ALA A 584 -7.80 6.81 -2.34
N TRP A 585 -8.38 7.23 -1.20
CA TRP A 585 -9.82 7.54 -1.12
C TRP A 585 -10.23 8.69 -2.04
N LEU A 586 -9.41 9.75 -2.09
CA LEU A 586 -9.68 10.92 -2.94
C LEU A 586 -9.67 10.54 -4.42
N GLU A 587 -8.66 9.80 -4.88
CA GLU A 587 -8.50 9.38 -6.28
C GLU A 587 -9.01 7.95 -6.52
N ARG A 588 -9.94 7.47 -5.69
CA ARG A 588 -10.41 6.08 -5.70
C ARG A 588 -10.75 5.65 -7.11
N LYS A 589 -10.04 4.62 -7.58
CA LYS A 589 -10.07 4.14 -8.96
C LYS A 589 -11.30 3.28 -9.27
N ASP A 590 -11.96 2.80 -8.23
CA ASP A 590 -13.22 2.07 -8.29
C ASP A 590 -14.44 2.98 -8.32
N VAL A 591 -14.25 4.31 -8.31
CA VAL A 591 -15.26 5.33 -8.59
C VAL A 591 -14.76 6.12 -9.81
N PRO A 592 -15.33 5.97 -11.02
CA PRO A 592 -14.87 6.77 -12.14
C PRO A 592 -15.06 8.23 -11.79
N MET A 593 -14.03 9.00 -12.05
CA MET A 593 -14.21 10.44 -12.20
C MET A 593 -14.48 10.81 -13.66
N ASP A 594 -14.46 9.81 -14.57
CA ASP A 594 -14.54 9.98 -16.02
C ASP A 594 -15.73 9.20 -16.60
N TYR A 595 -16.94 9.46 -16.10
CA TYR A 595 -18.01 9.57 -17.10
C TYR A 595 -17.77 10.89 -17.79
N GLU A 596 -17.27 10.79 -19.02
CA GLU A 596 -17.17 11.87 -19.99
C GLU A 596 -18.25 12.89 -19.71
N ILE A 597 -17.82 14.09 -19.29
CA ILE A 597 -18.69 15.26 -19.13
C ILE A 597 -19.54 15.32 -20.40
N PRO A 598 -20.84 14.98 -20.36
CA PRO A 598 -21.67 15.12 -21.54
C PRO A 598 -21.86 16.61 -21.73
N GLY A 599 -21.29 17.16 -22.79
CA GLY A 599 -21.47 18.56 -23.15
C GLY A 599 -20.18 19.38 -23.11
N LEU A 600 -19.34 19.16 -24.11
CA LEU A 600 -18.61 20.19 -24.86
C LEU A 600 -18.08 19.54 -26.15
N GLU A 601 -19.02 19.08 -26.97
CA GLU A 601 -18.96 19.35 -28.42
C GLU A 601 -19.72 20.66 -28.68
#